data_AF-Q1ZJM8-F1
#
_entry.id   AF-Q1ZJM8-F1
#
_cell.length_a   1.000
_cell.length_b   1.000
_cell.length_c   1.000
_cell.angle_alpha   90.00
_cell.angle_beta   90.00
_cell.angle_gamma   90.00
#
_symmetry.space_group_name_H-M   'P 1'
#
loop_
_entity.id
_entity.type
_entity.pdbx_description
1 polymer ?
#
loop_
_entity_poly.entity_id
_entity_poly.type
_entity_poly.pdbx_seq_one_letter_code
_entity_poly.pdbx_strand_id
1 'polypeptide(L)'
;MRGVVAKNDTSRLTPLRLLMLKKKVGSVDVKMPSKHDYSLLVNECNQYKGELEIVLGEIDEYQSLNVRFPELEPKLTTLLDEAKERSAYLLGKVNGLTKVLKMLYEGKQSC
;
A
#
# COMPACT_ATOMS: atom_id res chain seq x y z
N MET A 1 -12.52 48.12 -23.71
CA MET A 1 -12.95 46.76 -24.12
C MET A 1 -12.05 45.72 -23.44
N ARG A 2 -12.61 44.53 -23.24
CA ARG A 2 -12.18 43.36 -22.44
C ARG A 2 -10.69 42.99 -22.40
N GLY A 3 -10.31 42.38 -21.27
CA GLY A 3 -9.02 41.74 -20.92
C GLY A 3 -8.66 42.17 -19.49
N VAL A 4 -8.32 41.32 -18.51
CA VAL A 4 -7.31 40.25 -18.51
C VAL A 4 -7.60 39.26 -17.35
N VAL A 5 -7.16 38.02 -17.59
CA VAL A 5 -7.06 36.83 -16.74
C VAL A 5 -6.37 37.05 -15.38
N ALA A 6 -6.53 36.04 -14.50
CA ALA A 6 -5.61 35.56 -13.45
C ALA A 6 -6.13 35.85 -12.01
N LYS A 7 -6.12 34.97 -11.01
CA LYS A 7 -5.45 33.67 -10.74
C LYS A 7 -6.27 32.89 -9.71
N ASN A 8 -6.15 31.57 -9.76
CA ASN A 8 -6.37 30.69 -8.62
C ASN A 8 -5.51 31.17 -7.44
N ASP A 9 -6.02 31.11 -6.21
CA ASP A 9 -5.34 30.29 -5.21
C ASP A 9 -6.23 29.91 -4.03
N THR A 10 -6.26 28.60 -3.83
CA THR A 10 -6.72 27.84 -2.70
C THR A 10 -6.13 28.37 -1.39
N SER A 11 -6.98 28.69 -0.42
CA SER A 11 -6.71 28.30 0.97
C SER A 11 -7.92 28.46 1.87
N ARG A 12 -8.16 27.41 2.67
CA ARG A 12 -8.90 27.38 3.94
C ARG A 12 -10.43 27.34 3.83
N LEU A 13 -10.96 26.12 3.81
CA LEU A 13 -12.31 25.88 4.35
C LEU A 13 -12.25 24.76 5.39
N THR A 14 -12.71 25.11 6.59
CA THR A 14 -12.64 24.35 7.84
C THR A 14 -13.80 23.33 7.99
N PRO A 15 -13.75 22.42 8.99
CA PRO A 15 -14.58 21.20 9.05
C PRO A 15 -16.10 21.39 9.23
N LEU A 16 -16.60 22.62 9.43
CA LEU A 16 -17.97 22.86 9.91
C LEU A 16 -19.03 23.11 8.83
N ARG A 17 -18.68 23.06 7.53
CA ARG A 17 -19.63 23.38 6.45
C ARG A 17 -20.46 22.19 5.93
N LEU A 18 -20.17 20.96 6.35
CA LEU A 18 -20.93 19.78 5.90
C LEU A 18 -22.17 19.49 6.77
N LEU A 19 -22.39 20.27 7.84
CA LEU A 19 -23.63 20.26 8.62
C LEU A 19 -24.78 20.99 7.88
N MET A 20 -25.04 20.60 6.63
CA MET A 20 -26.23 21.00 5.88
C MET A 20 -26.87 19.75 5.27
N LEU A 21 -27.25 18.88 6.19
CA LEU A 21 -28.45 18.05 6.12
C LEU A 21 -29.62 18.86 5.52
N LYS A 22 -30.08 18.50 4.32
CA LYS A 22 -31.49 18.15 4.02
C LYS A 22 -31.77 18.12 2.52
N LYS A 23 -32.11 16.93 2.02
CA LYS A 23 -33.18 16.63 1.06
C LYS A 23 -33.01 15.17 0.64
N LYS A 24 -34.01 14.36 0.35
CA LYS A 24 -35.48 14.34 0.49
C LYS A 24 -35.79 12.88 0.15
N VAL A 25 -36.61 12.21 0.95
CA VAL A 25 -36.93 10.80 0.73
C VAL A 25 -37.58 10.63 -0.65
N GLY A 26 -36.98 9.78 -1.47
CA GLY A 26 -37.56 9.21 -2.67
C GLY A 26 -37.27 7.72 -2.58
N SER A 27 -38.33 6.92 -2.49
CA SER A 27 -38.27 5.47 -2.49
C SER A 27 -37.60 4.99 -3.77
N VAL A 28 -36.30 4.74 -3.70
CA VAL A 28 -35.53 4.04 -4.73
C VAL A 28 -35.08 2.76 -4.06
N ASP A 29 -35.48 1.65 -4.66
CA ASP A 29 -35.03 0.30 -4.36
C ASP A 29 -33.56 0.35 -3.91
N VAL A 30 -33.33 0.12 -2.61
CA VAL A 30 -31.99 0.18 -2.03
C VAL A 30 -31.28 -1.06 -2.55
N LYS A 31 -30.73 -0.92 -3.75
CA LYS A 31 -29.73 -1.82 -4.28
C LYS A 31 -28.57 -1.75 -3.30
N MET A 32 -28.53 -2.74 -2.39
CA MET A 32 -27.45 -2.97 -1.44
C MET A 32 -26.13 -2.72 -2.18
N PRO A 33 -25.23 -1.83 -1.71
CA PRO A 33 -23.98 -1.59 -2.40
C PRO A 33 -23.15 -2.88 -2.38
N SER A 34 -23.27 -3.63 -3.47
CA SER A 34 -22.67 -4.93 -3.70
C SER A 34 -21.21 -4.75 -4.10
N LYS A 35 -20.34 -5.59 -3.52
CA LYS A 35 -18.87 -5.68 -3.66
C LYS A 35 -18.12 -4.49 -3.05
N HIS A 36 -17.66 -4.67 -1.82
CA HIS A 36 -16.48 -3.96 -1.34
C HIS A 36 -15.32 -4.24 -2.32
N ASP A 37 -14.85 -3.20 -2.98
CA ASP A 37 -13.66 -3.25 -3.81
C ASP A 37 -12.43 -3.16 -2.90
N TYR A 38 -11.72 -4.29 -2.78
CA TYR A 38 -10.48 -4.40 -2.01
C TYR A 38 -9.24 -4.21 -2.88
N SER A 39 -9.38 -3.60 -4.07
CA SER A 39 -8.27 -3.29 -4.98
C SER A 39 -7.10 -2.58 -4.30
N LEU A 40 -7.37 -1.70 -3.33
CA LEU A 40 -6.35 -1.04 -2.53
C LEU A 40 -5.47 -2.03 -1.75
N LEU A 41 -6.06 -3.04 -1.12
CA LEU A 41 -5.31 -4.07 -0.37
C LEU A 41 -4.52 -4.99 -1.30
N VAL A 42 -5.05 -5.28 -2.50
CA VAL A 42 -4.33 -6.03 -3.54
C VAL A 42 -3.10 -5.24 -4.00
N ASN A 43 -3.26 -3.95 -4.27
CA ASN A 43 -2.17 -3.08 -4.67
C ASN A 43 -1.10 -2.96 -3.57
N GLU A 44 -1.52 -2.78 -2.31
CA GLU A 44 -0.61 -2.75 -1.17
C GLU A 44 0.18 -4.07 -1.03
N CYS A 45 -0.50 -5.23 -1.17
CA CYS A 45 0.16 -6.53 -1.12
C CYS A 45 1.18 -6.70 -2.26
N ASN A 46 0.86 -6.22 -3.46
CA ASN A 46 1.77 -6.28 -4.61
C ASN A 46 2.97 -5.34 -4.44
N GLN A 47 2.76 -4.16 -3.85
CA GLN A 47 3.85 -3.24 -3.52
C GLN A 47 4.84 -3.90 -2.55
N TYR A 48 4.37 -4.49 -1.45
CA TYR A 48 5.26 -5.16 -0.51
C TYR A 48 5.98 -6.37 -1.11
N LYS A 49 5.38 -7.08 -2.09
CA LYS A 49 6.07 -8.14 -2.83
C LYS A 49 7.23 -7.58 -3.66
N GLY A 50 7.00 -6.48 -4.38
CA GLY A 50 8.07 -5.83 -5.15
C GLY A 50 9.20 -5.30 -4.25
N GLU A 51 8.85 -4.66 -3.13
CA GLU A 51 9.84 -4.24 -2.14
C GLU A 51 10.62 -5.43 -1.55
N LEU A 52 9.96 -6.55 -1.29
CA LEU A 52 10.62 -7.77 -0.81
C LEU A 52 11.61 -8.32 -1.84
N GLU A 53 11.25 -8.36 -3.12
CA GLU A 53 12.15 -8.81 -4.20
C GLU A 53 13.42 -7.94 -4.28
N ILE A 54 13.30 -6.63 -4.09
CA ILE A 54 14.46 -5.73 -4.05
C ILE A 54 15.37 -6.09 -2.88
N VAL A 55 14.83 -6.24 -1.67
CA VAL A 55 15.63 -6.57 -0.47
C VAL A 55 16.30 -7.94 -0.59
N LEU A 56 15.64 -8.92 -1.22
CA LEU A 56 16.27 -10.22 -1.50
C LEU A 56 17.45 -10.06 -2.47
N GLY A 57 17.32 -9.21 -3.49
CA GLY A 57 18.45 -8.88 -4.37
C GLY A 57 19.61 -8.19 -3.64
N GLU A 58 19.32 -7.31 -2.68
CA GLU A 58 20.36 -6.72 -1.82
C GLU A 58 21.11 -7.78 -1.01
N ILE A 59 20.39 -8.74 -0.43
CA ILE A 59 20.97 -9.88 0.32
C ILE A 59 21.92 -10.69 -0.56
N ASP A 60 21.48 -11.04 -1.78
CA ASP A 60 22.29 -11.81 -2.72
C ASP A 60 23.57 -11.06 -3.11
N GLU A 61 23.48 -9.74 -3.36
CA GLU A 61 24.65 -8.92 -3.68
C GLU A 61 25.61 -8.80 -2.49
N TYR A 62 25.12 -8.62 -1.25
CA TYR A 62 25.99 -8.57 -0.07
C TYR A 62 26.73 -9.89 0.16
N GLN A 63 26.07 -11.03 -0.07
CA GLN A 63 26.72 -12.34 0.00
C GLN A 63 27.80 -12.50 -1.08
N SER A 64 27.50 -12.11 -2.31
CA SER A 64 28.46 -12.10 -3.43
C SER A 64 29.68 -11.22 -3.13
N LEU A 65 29.45 -10.02 -2.58
CA LEU A 65 30.51 -9.10 -2.20
C LEU A 65 31.36 -9.64 -1.04
N ASN A 66 30.76 -10.31 -0.06
CA ASN A 66 31.51 -10.95 1.04
C ASN A 66 32.49 -12.02 0.54
N VAL A 67 32.14 -12.74 -0.52
CA VAL A 67 33.03 -13.73 -1.15
C VAL A 67 34.16 -13.05 -1.92
N ARG A 68 33.86 -11.97 -2.64
CA ARG A 68 34.81 -11.26 -3.52
C ARG A 68 35.76 -10.32 -2.78
N PHE A 69 35.29 -9.73 -1.68
CA PHE A 69 35.99 -8.73 -0.88
C PHE A 69 35.86 -9.05 0.61
N PRO A 70 36.54 -10.10 1.11
CA PRO A 70 36.44 -10.52 2.51
C PRO A 70 36.83 -9.44 3.53
N GLU A 71 37.64 -8.46 3.12
CA GLU A 71 38.00 -7.30 3.93
C GLU A 71 36.81 -6.37 4.28
N LEU A 72 35.70 -6.48 3.54
CA LEU A 72 34.47 -5.73 3.79
C LEU A 72 33.50 -6.48 4.72
N GLU A 73 33.79 -7.73 5.09
CA GLU A 73 32.88 -8.61 5.83
C GLU A 73 32.28 -7.97 7.08
N PRO A 74 33.03 -7.28 7.97
CA PRO A 74 32.45 -6.69 9.17
C PRO A 74 31.36 -5.65 8.89
N LYS A 75 31.47 -4.94 7.75
CA LYS A 75 30.47 -3.93 7.35
C LYS A 75 29.31 -4.56 6.60
N LEU A 76 29.61 -5.49 5.70
CA LEU A 76 28.61 -6.20 4.89
C LEU A 76 27.74 -7.12 5.73
N THR A 77 28.27 -7.72 6.81
CA THR A 77 27.49 -8.55 7.73
C THR A 77 26.40 -7.74 8.44
N THR A 78 26.70 -6.52 8.89
CA THR A 78 25.68 -5.62 9.46
C THR A 78 24.58 -5.31 8.42
N LEU A 79 24.97 -4.94 7.19
CA LEU A 79 24.00 -4.65 6.12
C LEU A 79 23.15 -5.88 5.74
N LEU A 80 23.78 -7.06 5.74
CA LEU A 80 23.13 -8.33 5.47
C LEU A 80 22.09 -8.67 6.54
N ASP A 81 22.39 -8.45 7.81
CA ASP A 81 21.46 -8.71 8.91
C ASP A 81 20.29 -7.71 8.90
N GLU A 82 20.56 -6.42 8.65
CA GLU A 82 19.50 -5.41 8.45
C GLU A 82 18.60 -5.75 7.25
N ALA A 83 19.16 -6.24 6.13
CA ALA A 83 18.39 -6.66 4.98
C ALA A 83 17.53 -7.91 5.27
N LYS A 84 18.06 -8.89 6.01
CA LYS A 84 17.29 -10.06 6.46
C LYS A 84 16.11 -9.64 7.34
N GLU A 85 16.32 -8.75 8.30
CA GLU A 85 15.24 -8.24 9.16
C GLU A 85 14.15 -7.53 8.34
N ARG A 86 14.55 -6.65 7.42
CA ARG A 86 13.61 -5.97 6.50
C ARG A 86 12.83 -6.97 5.64
N SER A 87 13.49 -8.00 5.11
CA SER A 87 12.84 -9.03 4.30
C SER A 87 11.79 -9.81 5.10
N ALA A 88 12.11 -10.19 6.34
CA ALA A 88 11.19 -10.90 7.22
C ALA A 88 9.96 -10.03 7.56
N TYR A 89 10.18 -8.74 7.81
CA TYR A 89 9.10 -7.78 8.05
C TYR A 89 8.17 -7.64 6.84
N LEU A 90 8.71 -7.44 5.64
CA LEU A 90 7.94 -7.34 4.40
C LEU A 90 7.16 -8.62 4.11
N LEU A 91 7.80 -9.78 4.26
CA LEU A 91 7.15 -11.08 4.12
C LEU A 91 6.00 -11.25 5.12
N GLY A 92 6.17 -10.78 6.35
CA GLY A 92 5.10 -10.73 7.35
C GLY A 92 3.88 -9.94 6.87
N LYS A 93 4.10 -8.76 6.28
CA LYS A 93 3.02 -7.95 5.69
C LYS A 93 2.34 -8.65 4.51
N VAL A 94 3.12 -9.20 3.58
CA VAL A 94 2.60 -9.95 2.42
C VAL A 94 1.73 -11.12 2.90
N ASN A 95 2.20 -11.87 3.89
CA ASN A 95 1.46 -13.00 4.45
C ASN A 95 0.16 -12.56 5.14
N GLY A 96 0.20 -11.46 5.89
CA GLY A 96 -0.98 -10.88 6.54
C GLY A 96 -2.05 -10.49 5.51
N LEU A 97 -1.67 -9.68 4.51
CA LEU A 97 -2.59 -9.24 3.45
C LEU A 97 -3.09 -10.40 2.59
N THR A 98 -2.23 -11.37 2.27
CA THR A 98 -2.63 -12.56 1.51
C THR A 98 -3.73 -13.34 2.24
N LYS A 99 -3.61 -13.53 3.57
CA LYS A 99 -4.63 -14.21 4.38
C LYS A 99 -5.95 -13.43 4.43
N VAL A 100 -5.88 -12.11 4.60
CA VAL A 100 -7.07 -11.23 4.61
C VAL A 100 -7.77 -11.26 3.26
N LEU A 101 -7.03 -11.07 2.15
CA LEU A 101 -7.58 -11.12 0.80
C LEU A 101 -8.21 -12.48 0.51
N LYS A 102 -7.54 -13.57 0.89
CA LYS A 102 -8.08 -14.93 0.75
C LYS A 102 -9.43 -15.08 1.46
N MET A 103 -9.54 -14.68 2.72
CA MET A 103 -10.80 -14.68 3.48
C MET A 103 -11.91 -13.90 2.75
N LEU A 104 -11.58 -12.72 2.22
CA LEU A 104 -12.54 -11.83 1.56
C LEU A 104 -13.03 -12.33 0.19
N TYR A 105 -12.23 -13.17 -0.50
CA TYR A 105 -12.61 -13.77 -1.78
C TYR A 105 -13.21 -15.18 -1.64
N GLU A 106 -12.80 -15.96 -0.63
CA GLU A 106 -13.39 -17.27 -0.33
C GLU A 106 -14.79 -17.16 0.28
N GLY A 107 -15.03 -16.13 1.11
CA GLY A 107 -16.37 -15.81 1.63
C GLY A 107 -17.41 -15.43 0.54
N LYS A 108 -16.99 -15.29 -0.73
CA LYS A 108 -17.89 -15.03 -1.87
C LYS A 108 -18.38 -16.29 -2.58
N GLN A 109 -17.93 -17.50 -2.18
CA GLN A 109 -18.33 -18.78 -2.81
C GLN A 109 -19.50 -19.49 -2.12
N SER A 110 -20.18 -18.84 -1.17
CA SER A 110 -21.42 -19.37 -0.59
C SER A 110 -22.60 -18.46 -0.93
N CYS A 111 -23.25 -18.74 -2.06
CA CYS A 111 -24.68 -18.55 -2.36
C CYS A 111 -24.97 -19.15 -3.73
#